data_AF-A0A2U3P2E6-F1
#
_entry.id   AF-A0A2U3P2E6-F1
#
_cell.length_a   1.000
_cell.length_b   1.000
_cell.length_c   1.000
_cell.angle_alpha   90.00
_cell.angle_beta   90.00
_cell.angle_gamma   90.00
#
_symmetry.space_group_name_H-M   'P 1'
#
loop_
_entity.id
_entity.type
_entity.pdbx_description
1 polymer ?
#
loop_
_entity_poly.entity_id
_entity_poly.type
_entity_poly.pdbx_seq_one_letter_code
_entity_poly.pdbx_strand_id
1 'polypeptide(L)'
;MVGAMSQTADRCAQASPWSPRESEILAETLRLLQEHGYDQLTIDAVAAAARASKATVYRRWPSKAELVLAAFIEGVRLVAIAPNTGTLRGDLINLGEVCGEHGRQHASTIRAVMVEVSRHPALNDALQEQFLKQRKAVMQDVMQQAVDRGEITEDAIADELWDLLPGYLIFRSIIPERPPTRRTVQLLVDQFLIPGLTRDRD
;
A
#
# COMPACT_ATOMS: atom_id res chain seq x y z
N MET A 1 15.43 11.36 -33.83
CA MET A 1 14.07 11.13 -33.28
C MET A 1 14.22 10.68 -31.83
N VAL A 2 14.69 11.60 -30.97
CA VAL A 2 15.00 11.38 -29.55
C VAL A 2 13.99 12.26 -28.79
N GLY A 3 12.86 11.67 -28.39
CA GLY A 3 11.75 12.45 -27.81
C GLY A 3 10.78 11.66 -26.93
N ALA A 4 10.89 10.33 -26.87
CA ALA A 4 10.00 9.50 -26.03
C ALA A 4 10.65 9.05 -24.71
N MET A 5 11.99 9.01 -24.60
CA MET A 5 12.68 8.51 -23.40
C MET A 5 12.79 9.54 -22.26
N SER A 6 12.48 10.81 -22.51
CA SER A 6 12.51 11.86 -21.48
C SER A 6 11.17 12.07 -20.76
N GLN A 7 10.07 11.46 -21.22
CA GLN A 7 8.76 11.58 -20.55
C GLN A 7 8.49 10.49 -19.51
N THR A 8 9.15 9.33 -19.59
CA THR A 8 8.92 8.21 -18.67
C THR A 8 9.55 8.42 -17.29
N ALA A 9 10.62 9.21 -17.22
CA ALA A 9 11.29 9.58 -15.96
C ALA A 9 10.56 10.70 -15.19
N ASP A 10 9.55 11.34 -15.82
CA ASP A 10 8.86 12.52 -15.29
C ASP A 10 7.56 12.18 -14.53
N ARG A 11 7.23 10.89 -14.38
CA ARG A 11 6.35 10.41 -13.29
C ARG A 11 7.16 10.42 -11.99
N CYS A 12 7.57 11.62 -11.58
CA CYS A 12 8.18 11.92 -10.30
C CYS A 12 7.55 11.06 -9.22
N ALA A 13 8.39 10.49 -8.36
CA ALA A 13 8.04 10.10 -7.00
C ALA A 13 6.99 11.08 -6.46
N GLN A 14 5.71 10.68 -6.46
CA GLN A 14 4.63 11.64 -6.26
C GLN A 14 4.83 12.29 -4.90
N ALA A 15 5.20 13.56 -4.91
CA ALA A 15 5.40 14.33 -3.69
C ALA A 15 4.12 14.22 -2.86
N SER A 16 4.29 14.15 -1.54
CA SER A 16 3.16 14.08 -0.62
C SER A 16 2.13 15.16 -1.00
N PRO A 17 0.84 14.82 -1.14
CA PRO A 17 -0.22 15.80 -1.42
C PRO A 17 -0.47 16.71 -0.22
N TRP A 18 0.21 16.44 0.91
CA TRP A 18 0.13 17.17 2.14
C TRP A 18 1.24 18.21 2.22
N SER A 19 0.91 19.38 2.75
CA SER A 19 1.92 20.34 3.16
C SER A 19 2.83 19.75 4.24
N PRO A 20 4.06 20.26 4.43
CA PRO A 20 4.96 19.76 5.48
C PRO A 20 4.31 19.72 6.87
N ARG A 21 3.43 20.68 7.16
CA ARG A 21 2.71 20.75 8.42
C ARG A 21 1.65 19.67 8.58
N GLU A 22 0.93 19.35 7.50
CA GLU A 22 -0.04 18.26 7.48
C GLU A 22 0.68 16.92 7.60
N SER A 23 1.79 16.71 6.88
CA SER A 23 2.61 15.50 7.01
C SER A 23 3.10 15.27 8.43
N GLU A 24 3.49 16.31 9.16
CA GLU A 24 3.88 16.21 10.58
C GLU A 24 2.71 15.75 11.47
N ILE A 25 1.50 16.29 11.25
CA ILE A 25 0.30 15.87 11.98
C ILE A 25 -0.02 14.40 11.68
N LEU A 26 0.07 13.99 10.42
CA LEU A 26 -0.17 12.61 10.00
C LEU A 26 0.87 11.65 10.58
N ALA A 27 2.14 12.04 10.64
CA ALA A 27 3.21 11.25 11.25
C ALA A 27 2.98 11.06 12.76
N GLU A 28 2.65 12.12 13.50
CA GLU A 28 2.32 12.01 14.94
C GLU A 28 1.04 11.21 15.19
N THR A 29 0.05 11.35 14.30
CA THR A 29 -1.17 10.51 14.35
C THR A 29 -0.81 9.04 14.21
N LEU A 30 -0.01 8.68 13.20
CA LEU A 30 0.39 7.30 12.97
C LEU A 30 1.19 6.74 14.15
N ARG A 31 2.13 7.51 14.69
CA ARG A 31 2.93 7.13 15.86
C ARG A 31 2.05 6.84 17.07
N LEU A 32 1.17 7.76 17.43
CA LEU A 32 0.24 7.59 18.56
C LEU A 32 -0.74 6.43 18.32
N LEU A 33 -1.20 6.23 17.09
CA LEU A 33 -2.06 5.11 16.72
C LEU A 33 -1.34 3.76 16.89
N GLN A 34 -0.07 3.69 16.54
CA GLN A 34 0.74 2.48 16.72
C GLN A 34 1.05 2.20 18.20
N GLU A 35 1.27 3.24 19.01
CA GLU A 35 1.59 3.13 20.44
C GLU A 35 0.37 2.78 21.30
N HIS A 36 -0.79 3.38 21.02
CA HIS A 36 -1.94 3.33 21.92
C HIS A 36 -3.17 2.63 21.32
N GLY A 37 -3.14 2.35 20.01
CA GLY A 37 -4.27 1.82 19.29
C GLY A 37 -5.35 2.86 19.00
N TYR A 38 -6.35 2.45 18.20
CA TYR A 38 -7.39 3.36 17.75
C TYR A 38 -8.20 3.94 18.90
N ASP A 39 -8.68 3.10 19.84
CA ASP A 39 -9.60 3.54 20.88
C ASP A 39 -9.03 4.64 21.78
N GLN A 40 -7.74 4.56 22.11
CA GLN A 40 -7.06 5.55 22.96
C GLN A 40 -6.52 6.78 22.21
N LEU A 41 -6.52 6.76 20.87
CA LEU A 41 -6.11 7.92 20.08
C LEU A 41 -7.14 9.05 20.22
N THR A 42 -6.70 10.24 20.65
CA THR A 42 -7.55 11.44 20.69
C THR A 42 -6.98 12.55 19.82
N ILE A 43 -7.86 13.37 19.23
CA ILE A 43 -7.45 14.54 18.44
C ILE A 43 -6.67 15.55 19.29
N ASP A 44 -7.00 15.66 20.58
CA ASP A 44 -6.27 16.53 21.50
C ASP A 44 -4.82 16.05 21.72
N ALA A 45 -4.62 14.74 21.89
CA ALA A 45 -3.28 14.16 21.98
C ALA A 45 -2.48 14.36 20.67
N VAL A 46 -3.11 14.17 19.51
CA VAL A 46 -2.47 14.42 18.21
C VAL A 46 -2.10 15.91 18.07
N ALA A 47 -3.02 16.81 18.36
CA ALA A 47 -2.79 18.24 18.27
C ALA A 47 -1.65 18.69 19.20
N ALA A 48 -1.62 18.18 20.43
CA ALA A 48 -0.53 18.44 21.37
C ALA A 48 0.81 17.90 20.86
N ALA A 49 0.87 16.65 20.41
CA ALA A 49 2.09 16.00 19.91
C ALA A 49 2.65 16.71 18.68
N ALA A 50 1.78 17.06 17.72
CA ALA A 50 2.15 17.80 16.53
C ALA A 50 2.32 19.31 16.78
N ARG A 51 2.11 19.83 18.00
CA ARG A 51 2.10 21.28 18.33
C ARG A 51 1.11 22.08 17.48
N ALA A 52 0.02 21.46 17.05
CA ALA A 52 -1.03 22.04 16.23
C ALA A 52 -2.24 22.44 17.08
N SER A 53 -3.11 23.30 16.54
CA SER A 53 -4.41 23.56 17.17
C SER A 53 -5.42 22.49 16.76
N LYS A 54 -6.36 22.16 17.65
CA LYS A 54 -7.48 21.25 17.34
C LYS A 54 -8.28 21.73 16.12
N ALA A 55 -8.47 23.04 15.99
CA ALA A 55 -9.14 23.67 14.86
C ALA A 55 -8.38 23.44 13.54
N THR A 56 -7.04 23.47 13.57
CA THR A 56 -6.20 23.16 12.40
C THR A 56 -6.41 21.72 11.95
N VAL A 57 -6.48 20.76 12.88
CA VAL A 57 -6.71 19.35 12.56
C VAL A 57 -8.11 19.14 11.97
N TYR A 58 -9.16 19.63 12.64
CA TYR A 58 -10.54 19.45 12.15
C TYR A 58 -10.83 20.11 10.81
N ARG A 59 -10.17 21.24 10.51
CA ARG A 59 -10.31 21.90 9.21
C ARG A 59 -9.88 21.00 8.07
N ARG A 60 -8.88 20.12 8.29
CA ARG A 60 -8.36 19.23 7.24
C ARG A 60 -8.97 17.85 7.29
N TRP A 61 -9.20 17.32 8.50
CA TRP A 61 -9.79 16.01 8.74
C TRP A 61 -10.98 16.18 9.68
N PRO A 62 -12.21 16.29 9.15
CA PRO A 62 -13.42 16.53 9.94
C PRO A 62 -13.66 15.48 11.03
N SER A 63 -13.19 14.24 10.82
CA SER A 63 -13.31 13.15 11.78
C SER A 63 -11.96 12.48 12.13
N LYS A 64 -11.94 11.80 13.30
CA LYS A 64 -10.81 10.95 13.71
C LYS A 64 -10.53 9.84 12.71
N ALA A 65 -11.57 9.27 12.12
CA ALA A 65 -11.43 8.18 11.17
C ALA A 65 -10.79 8.65 9.85
N GLU A 66 -11.16 9.84 9.35
CA GLU A 66 -10.49 10.46 8.19
C GLU A 66 -9.04 10.81 8.49
N LEU A 67 -8.74 11.32 9.68
CA LEU A 67 -7.37 11.61 10.11
C LEU A 67 -6.53 10.32 10.14
N VAL A 68 -7.07 9.25 10.74
CA VAL A 68 -6.40 7.95 10.83
C VAL A 68 -6.18 7.34 9.45
N LEU A 69 -7.16 7.41 8.56
CA LEU A 69 -7.00 6.91 7.19
C LEU A 69 -5.92 7.69 6.44
N ALA A 70 -5.93 9.02 6.52
CA ALA A 70 -4.90 9.85 5.90
C ALA A 70 -3.50 9.55 6.49
N ALA A 71 -3.40 9.36 7.80
CA ALA A 71 -2.15 9.03 8.49
C ALA A 71 -1.64 7.65 8.09
N PHE A 72 -2.53 6.68 7.95
CA PHE A 72 -2.20 5.36 7.41
C PHE A 72 -1.68 5.49 5.97
N ILE A 73 -2.46 6.09 5.06
CA ILE A 73 -2.10 6.22 3.64
C ILE A 73 -0.76 6.94 3.49
N GLU A 74 -0.51 8.00 4.27
CA GLU A 74 0.75 8.71 4.26
C GLU A 74 1.90 7.88 4.85
N GLY A 75 1.66 7.23 5.99
CA GLY A 75 2.64 6.38 6.66
C GLY A 75 3.09 5.19 5.84
N VAL A 76 2.17 4.64 5.03
CA VAL A 76 2.45 3.57 4.08
C VAL A 76 2.59 4.07 2.65
N ARG A 77 2.79 5.38 2.45
CA ARG A 77 3.09 5.95 1.13
C ARG A 77 4.47 5.50 0.71
N LEU A 78 4.52 4.37 0.02
CA LEU A 78 5.68 4.06 -0.80
C LEU A 78 5.48 4.74 -2.13
N VAL A 79 6.50 5.47 -2.57
CA VAL A 79 6.75 5.65 -4.00
C VAL A 79 7.10 4.27 -4.53
N ALA A 80 6.08 3.50 -4.88
CA ALA A 80 6.27 2.18 -5.41
C ALA A 80 6.51 2.34 -6.91
N ILE A 81 7.76 2.65 -7.27
CA ILE A 81 8.24 2.42 -8.63
C ILE A 81 8.17 0.91 -8.84
N ALA A 82 7.52 0.48 -9.91
CA ALA A 82 7.49 -0.92 -10.28
C ALA A 82 8.93 -1.45 -10.34
N PRO A 83 9.29 -2.48 -9.56
CA PRO A 83 10.62 -3.06 -9.64
C PRO A 83 10.86 -3.58 -11.07
N ASN A 84 12.09 -3.42 -11.54
CA ASN A 84 12.54 -3.93 -12.83
C ASN A 84 13.86 -4.68 -12.62
N THR A 85 13.75 -5.83 -11.96
CA THR A 85 14.85 -6.75 -11.68
C THR A 85 15.29 -7.55 -12.91
N GLY A 86 14.53 -7.44 -14.01
CA GLY A 86 14.74 -8.15 -15.27
C GLY A 86 13.98 -9.47 -15.39
N THR A 87 13.21 -9.88 -14.37
CA THR A 87 12.34 -11.07 -14.43
C THR A 87 11.06 -10.83 -13.63
N LEU A 88 9.93 -11.35 -14.09
CA LEU A 88 8.64 -11.28 -13.40
C LEU A 88 8.74 -11.85 -11.98
N ARG A 89 9.45 -12.98 -11.84
CA ARG A 89 9.70 -13.61 -10.54
C ARG A 89 10.42 -12.66 -9.58
N GLY A 90 11.48 -12.01 -10.03
CA GLY A 90 12.25 -11.08 -9.21
C GLY A 90 11.42 -9.86 -8.80
N ASP A 91 10.61 -9.34 -9.72
CA ASP A 91 9.73 -8.20 -9.49
C ASP A 91 8.64 -8.53 -8.46
N LEU A 92 7.99 -9.70 -8.58
CA LEU A 92 7.01 -10.19 -7.62
C LEU A 92 7.60 -10.47 -6.23
N ILE A 93 8.83 -11.01 -6.16
CA ILE A 93 9.53 -11.21 -4.88
C ILE A 93 9.81 -9.85 -4.22
N ASN A 94 10.30 -8.87 -4.98
CA ASN A 94 10.58 -7.54 -4.45
C ASN A 94 9.31 -6.88 -3.89
N LEU A 95 8.23 -6.87 -4.68
CA LEU A 95 6.92 -6.37 -4.23
C LEU A 95 6.41 -7.11 -2.98
N GLY A 96 6.53 -8.44 -2.96
CA GLY A 96 6.08 -9.24 -1.83
C GLY A 96 6.90 -9.02 -0.56
N GLU A 97 8.22 -8.83 -0.66
CA GLU A 97 9.07 -8.50 0.49
C GLU A 97 8.69 -7.13 1.09
N VAL A 98 8.54 -6.12 0.25
CA VAL A 98 8.11 -4.77 0.66
C VAL A 98 6.71 -4.80 1.29
N CYS A 99 5.75 -5.46 0.64
CA CYS A 99 4.40 -5.62 1.15
C CYS A 99 4.38 -6.37 2.50
N GLY A 100 5.17 -7.45 2.60
CA GLY A 100 5.28 -8.24 3.81
C GLY A 100 5.93 -7.49 4.97
N GLU A 101 6.91 -6.62 4.73
CA GLU A 101 7.50 -5.76 5.77
C GLU A 101 6.49 -4.72 6.26
N HIS A 102 5.88 -3.98 5.34
CA HIS A 102 4.89 -2.95 5.68
C HIS A 102 3.66 -3.53 6.38
N GLY A 103 3.19 -4.70 5.92
CA GLY A 103 2.09 -5.42 6.56
C GLY A 103 2.40 -5.71 8.03
N ARG A 104 3.63 -6.16 8.35
CA ARG A 104 4.07 -6.41 9.73
C ARG A 104 4.18 -5.10 10.53
N GLN A 105 4.87 -4.10 9.99
CA GLN A 105 5.11 -2.83 10.66
C GLN A 105 3.80 -2.09 11.01
N HIS A 106 2.78 -2.21 10.16
CA HIS A 106 1.52 -1.48 10.31
C HIS A 106 0.34 -2.40 10.66
N ALA A 107 0.58 -3.63 11.14
CA ALA A 107 -0.49 -4.62 11.36
C ALA A 107 -1.63 -4.12 12.26
N SER A 108 -1.30 -3.44 13.37
CA SER A 108 -2.30 -2.86 14.29
C SER A 108 -3.09 -1.73 13.63
N THR A 109 -2.41 -0.85 12.90
CA THR A 109 -3.01 0.24 12.13
C THR A 109 -3.95 -0.30 11.06
N ILE A 110 -3.54 -1.32 10.30
CA ILE A 110 -4.36 -1.94 9.26
C ILE A 110 -5.64 -2.52 9.87
N ARG A 111 -5.55 -3.23 10.99
CA ARG A 111 -6.74 -3.74 11.71
C ARG A 111 -7.70 -2.61 12.10
N ALA A 112 -7.17 -1.52 12.66
CA ALA A 112 -7.97 -0.36 13.04
C ALA A 112 -8.68 0.27 11.82
N VAL A 113 -7.94 0.49 10.74
CA VAL A 113 -8.48 1.05 9.48
C VAL A 113 -9.57 0.13 8.91
N MET A 114 -9.36 -1.18 8.90
CA MET A 114 -10.36 -2.14 8.40
C MET A 114 -11.68 -2.08 9.18
N VAL A 115 -11.62 -1.94 10.50
CA VAL A 115 -12.84 -1.79 11.33
C VAL A 115 -13.59 -0.52 10.93
N GLU A 116 -12.89 0.60 10.76
CA GLU A 116 -13.55 1.87 10.47
C GLU A 116 -14.08 1.94 9.03
N VAL A 117 -13.34 1.39 8.06
CA VAL A 117 -13.77 1.27 6.66
C VAL A 117 -15.02 0.39 6.53
N SER A 118 -15.14 -0.68 7.35
CA SER A 118 -16.34 -1.53 7.36
C SER A 118 -17.61 -0.81 7.87
N ARG A 119 -17.44 0.31 8.59
CA ARG A 119 -18.55 1.08 9.20
C ARG A 119 -18.88 2.35 8.43
N HIS A 120 -17.96 2.86 7.62
CA HIS A 120 -18.08 4.16 6.95
C HIS A 120 -17.76 4.05 5.45
N PRO A 121 -18.78 4.00 4.57
CA PRO A 121 -18.59 3.87 3.11
C PRO A 121 -17.66 4.93 2.51
N ALA A 122 -17.75 6.18 2.98
CA ALA A 122 -16.87 7.26 2.50
C ALA A 122 -15.37 7.01 2.77
N LEU A 123 -15.03 6.32 3.87
CA LEU A 123 -13.64 5.93 4.16
C LEU A 123 -13.19 4.79 3.26
N ASN A 124 -14.11 3.86 2.92
CA ASN A 124 -13.83 2.84 1.92
C ASN A 124 -13.51 3.48 0.57
N ASP A 125 -14.34 4.41 0.11
CA ASP A 125 -14.11 5.10 -1.17
C ASP A 125 -12.77 5.84 -1.19
N ALA A 126 -12.42 6.52 -0.09
CA ALA A 126 -11.13 7.16 0.07
C ALA A 126 -9.96 6.14 0.06
N LEU A 127 -10.08 5.00 0.74
CA LEU A 127 -9.07 3.94 0.71
C LEU A 127 -8.89 3.38 -0.70
N GLN A 128 -9.98 3.15 -1.43
CA GLN A 128 -9.95 2.65 -2.81
C GLN A 128 -9.23 3.64 -3.73
N GLU A 129 -9.65 4.90 -3.74
CA GLU A 129 -9.13 5.91 -4.66
C GLU A 129 -7.70 6.37 -4.33
N GLN A 130 -7.40 6.59 -3.04
CA GLN A 130 -6.15 7.21 -2.63
C GLN A 130 -5.04 6.20 -2.36
N PHE A 131 -5.36 4.92 -2.14
CA PHE A 131 -4.37 3.91 -1.79
C PHE A 131 -4.39 2.70 -2.72
N LEU A 132 -5.51 1.97 -2.81
CA LEU A 132 -5.53 0.70 -3.54
C LEU A 132 -5.35 0.88 -5.05
N LYS A 133 -5.92 1.94 -5.63
CA LYS A 133 -5.72 2.31 -7.03
C LYS A 133 -4.25 2.50 -7.40
N GLN A 134 -3.48 3.18 -6.56
CA GLN A 134 -2.04 3.36 -6.77
C GLN A 134 -1.28 2.04 -6.70
N ARG A 135 -1.62 1.17 -5.73
CA ARG A 135 -0.99 -0.15 -5.59
C ARG A 135 -1.30 -1.08 -6.76
N LYS A 136 -2.54 -1.06 -7.25
CA LYS A 136 -2.95 -1.79 -8.45
C LYS A 136 -2.14 -1.33 -9.66
N ALA A 137 -1.95 -0.02 -9.85
CA ALA A 137 -1.14 0.52 -10.94
C ALA A 137 0.31 0.02 -10.93
N VAL A 138 0.94 -0.14 -9.76
CA VAL A 138 2.31 -0.66 -9.65
C VAL A 138 2.39 -2.13 -10.04
N MET A 139 1.44 -2.94 -9.59
CA MET A 139 1.40 -4.34 -10.00
C MET A 139 1.12 -4.45 -11.50
N GLN A 140 0.25 -3.59 -12.05
CA GLN A 140 0.00 -3.49 -13.49
C GLN A 140 1.27 -3.18 -14.27
N ASP A 141 2.06 -2.21 -13.81
CA ASP A 141 3.34 -1.86 -14.44
C ASP A 141 4.33 -3.06 -14.40
N VAL A 142 4.36 -3.87 -13.33
CA VAL A 142 5.18 -5.09 -13.27
C VAL A 142 4.71 -6.16 -14.25
N MET A 143 3.40 -6.41 -14.33
CA MET A 143 2.85 -7.40 -15.24
C MET A 143 3.06 -6.99 -16.70
N GLN A 144 2.88 -5.71 -17.02
CA GLN A 144 3.13 -5.20 -18.36
C GLN A 144 4.59 -5.35 -18.76
N GLN A 145 5.54 -5.03 -17.86
CA GLN A 145 6.95 -5.27 -18.12
C GLN A 145 7.28 -6.74 -18.38
N ALA A 146 6.58 -7.68 -17.74
CA ALA A 146 6.73 -9.11 -17.99
C ALA A 146 6.16 -9.54 -19.34
N VAL A 147 5.02 -8.97 -19.76
CA VAL A 147 4.46 -9.16 -21.11
C VAL A 147 5.42 -8.62 -22.17
N ASP A 148 5.97 -7.43 -21.97
CA ASP A 148 6.92 -6.81 -22.90
C ASP A 148 8.21 -7.65 -23.07
N ARG A 149 8.59 -8.40 -22.03
CA ARG A 149 9.71 -9.36 -22.04
C ARG A 149 9.33 -10.75 -22.60
N GLY A 150 8.05 -11.00 -22.85
CA GLY A 150 7.53 -12.30 -23.30
C GLY A 150 7.55 -13.40 -22.23
N GLU A 151 7.59 -13.03 -20.95
CA GLU A 151 7.54 -14.00 -19.84
C GLU A 151 6.12 -14.56 -19.61
N ILE A 152 5.10 -13.75 -19.92
CA ILE A 152 3.67 -14.07 -19.82
C ILE A 152 2.92 -13.45 -21.00
N THR A 153 1.71 -13.92 -21.24
CA THR A 153 0.80 -13.33 -22.23
C THR A 153 -0.13 -12.29 -21.59
N GLU A 154 -0.70 -11.39 -22.39
CA GLU A 154 -1.60 -10.34 -21.88
C GLU A 154 -2.89 -10.90 -21.26
N ASP A 155 -3.40 -12.03 -21.79
CA ASP A 155 -4.57 -12.74 -21.27
C ASP A 155 -4.33 -13.46 -19.93
N ALA A 156 -3.06 -13.58 -19.51
CA ALA A 156 -2.70 -14.03 -18.18
C ALA A 156 -2.98 -12.95 -17.11
N ILE A 157 -3.14 -11.69 -17.49
CA ILE A 157 -3.43 -10.58 -16.58
C ILE A 157 -4.93 -10.59 -16.21
N ALA A 158 -5.28 -11.40 -15.21
CA ALA A 158 -6.63 -11.42 -14.64
C ALA A 158 -6.78 -10.44 -13.46
N ASP A 159 -7.97 -9.86 -13.30
CA ASP A 159 -8.24 -8.90 -12.22
C ASP A 159 -8.11 -9.53 -10.82
N GLU A 160 -8.37 -10.82 -10.69
CA GLU A 160 -8.27 -11.53 -9.42
C GLU A 160 -6.81 -11.72 -8.96
N LEU A 161 -5.83 -11.65 -9.88
CA LEU A 161 -4.42 -11.87 -9.54
C LEU A 161 -3.82 -10.69 -8.76
N TRP A 162 -4.37 -9.49 -8.91
CA TRP A 162 -3.90 -8.28 -8.22
C TRP A 162 -3.94 -8.46 -6.70
N ASP A 163 -4.97 -9.14 -6.20
CA ASP A 163 -5.24 -9.27 -4.77
C ASP A 163 -4.49 -10.44 -4.12
N LEU A 164 -4.00 -11.42 -4.89
CA LEU A 164 -3.43 -12.65 -4.34
C LEU A 164 -2.16 -12.39 -3.51
N LEU A 165 -1.19 -11.67 -4.08
CA LEU A 165 0.07 -11.39 -3.39
C LEU A 165 -0.13 -10.48 -2.17
N PRO A 166 -0.68 -9.26 -2.29
CA PRO A 166 -0.89 -8.40 -1.14
C PRO A 166 -1.92 -8.99 -0.16
N GLY A 167 -3.01 -9.57 -0.63
CA GLY A 167 -4.07 -10.12 0.22
C GLY A 167 -3.56 -11.22 1.15
N TYR A 168 -2.79 -12.19 0.63
CA TYR A 168 -2.20 -13.25 1.45
C TYR A 168 -1.20 -12.71 2.48
N LEU A 169 -0.33 -11.78 2.08
CA LEU A 169 0.70 -11.22 2.96
C LEU A 169 0.10 -10.32 4.05
N ILE A 170 -0.91 -9.51 3.71
CA ILE A 170 -1.63 -8.67 4.68
C ILE A 170 -2.42 -9.55 5.65
N PHE A 171 -3.14 -10.56 5.17
CA PHE A 171 -3.83 -11.53 6.04
C PHE A 171 -2.88 -12.13 7.07
N ARG A 172 -1.73 -12.66 6.63
CA ARG A 172 -0.71 -13.24 7.53
C ARG A 172 -0.07 -12.22 8.48
N SER A 173 -0.09 -10.94 8.14
CA SER A 173 0.43 -9.87 8.99
C SER A 173 -0.56 -9.47 10.09
N ILE A 174 -1.85 -9.34 9.74
CA ILE A 174 -2.87 -8.84 10.67
C ILE A 174 -3.48 -9.93 11.55
N ILE A 175 -3.40 -11.21 11.15
CA ILE A 175 -3.78 -12.39 11.94
C ILE A 175 -2.52 -13.24 12.22
N PRO A 176 -1.70 -12.86 13.22
CA PRO A 176 -0.36 -13.40 13.37
C PRO A 176 -0.36 -14.72 14.15
N GLU A 177 -0.67 -15.82 13.48
CA GLU A 177 -0.20 -17.16 13.90
C GLU A 177 1.11 -17.51 13.17
N ARG A 178 1.21 -17.09 11.91
CA ARG A 178 2.36 -17.33 11.04
C ARG A 178 2.67 -16.04 10.26
N PRO A 179 3.41 -15.07 10.81
CA PRO A 179 3.75 -13.83 10.08
C PRO A 179 4.44 -14.12 8.74
N PRO A 180 4.30 -13.26 7.72
CA PRO A 180 5.00 -13.45 6.46
C PRO A 180 6.50 -13.32 6.68
N THR A 181 7.26 -14.16 6.00
CA THR A 181 8.73 -14.15 5.96
C THR A 181 9.19 -14.06 4.51
N ARG A 182 10.48 -13.79 4.28
CA ARG A 182 11.07 -13.91 2.94
C ARG A 182 10.74 -15.24 2.27
N ARG A 183 10.82 -16.35 3.02
CA ARG A 183 10.46 -17.68 2.52
C ARG A 183 8.99 -17.79 2.14
N THR A 184 8.11 -17.11 2.88
CA THR A 184 6.67 -17.05 2.58
C THR A 184 6.42 -16.41 1.22
N VAL A 185 7.09 -15.28 0.93
CA VAL A 185 6.99 -14.58 -0.35
C VAL A 185 7.47 -15.49 -1.49
N GLN A 186 8.67 -16.07 -1.34
CA GLN A 186 9.24 -16.98 -2.34
C GLN A 186 8.31 -18.17 -2.62
N LEU A 187 7.74 -18.80 -1.58
CA LEU A 187 6.80 -19.91 -1.76
C LEU A 187 5.57 -19.51 -2.54
N LEU A 188 4.96 -18.36 -2.19
CA LEU A 188 3.78 -17.88 -2.89
C LEU A 188 4.09 -17.57 -4.37
N VAL A 189 5.20 -16.90 -4.63
CA VAL A 189 5.62 -16.55 -6.00
C VAL A 189 5.94 -17.81 -6.80
N ASP A 190 6.79 -18.69 -6.28
CA ASP A 190 7.33 -19.83 -7.03
C ASP A 190 6.30 -20.94 -7.24
N GLN A 191 5.41 -21.18 -6.28
CA GLN A 191 4.50 -22.32 -6.31
C GLN A 191 3.10 -21.99 -6.81
N PHE A 192 2.69 -20.71 -6.77
CA PHE A 192 1.32 -20.32 -7.09
C PHE A 192 1.26 -19.23 -8.16
N LEU A 193 1.98 -18.11 -7.97
CA LEU A 193 1.85 -16.98 -8.90
C LEU A 193 2.50 -17.27 -10.25
N ILE A 194 3.78 -17.65 -10.28
CA ILE A 194 4.46 -17.96 -11.56
C ILE A 194 3.76 -19.10 -12.30
N PRO A 195 3.49 -20.26 -11.68
CA PRO A 195 2.78 -21.33 -12.38
C PRO A 195 1.36 -20.96 -12.82
N GLY A 196 0.69 -20.04 -12.12
CA GLY A 196 -0.63 -19.55 -12.52
C GLY A 196 -0.58 -18.57 -13.69
N LEU A 197 0.48 -17.75 -13.76
CA LEU A 197 0.69 -16.73 -14.77
C LEU A 197 1.27 -17.26 -16.08
N THR A 198 1.99 -18.39 -16.04
CA THR A 198 2.66 -18.97 -17.22
C THR A 198 1.97 -20.22 -17.77
N ARG A 199 0.76 -20.56 -17.28
CA ARG A 199 -0.02 -21.66 -17.86
C ARG A 199 -0.69 -21.17 -19.13
N ASP A 200 -0.52 -21.92 -20.21
CA ASP A 200 -1.36 -21.75 -21.40
C ASP A 200 -2.83 -21.94 -20.99
N ARG A 201 -3.65 -20.93 -21.23
CA ARG A 201 -5.10 -21.02 -21.05
C ARG A 201 -5.66 -21.66 -22.33
N ASP A 202 -5.80 -22.98 -22.34
CA ASP A 202 -6.54 -23.73 -23.36
C ASP A 202 -8.01 -23.32 -23.42
#